data_AF-A0A9P5CTI6-F1
#
_entry.id   AF-A0A9P5CTI6-F1
#
_cell.length_a   1.000
_cell.length_b   1.000
_cell.length_c   1.000
_cell.angle_alpha   90.00
_cell.angle_beta   90.00
_cell.angle_gamma   90.00
#
_symmetry.space_group_name_H-M   'P 1'
#
loop_
_entity.id
_entity.type
_entity.pdbx_description
1 polymer ?
#
loop_
_entity_poly.entity_id
_entity_poly.type
_entity_poly.pdbx_seq_one_letter_code
_entity_poly.pdbx_strand_id
1 'polypeptide(L)'
;MASHAATPSNGGLFVVTKLRLFLAISLALTWWTASLLPSYQPMIKASFKSRIEEARQKIPSITVDWTPTADPRAAYDSAKLAMIIEPRVMPHLVPQLLHMIAVVPPDWRFLFIGSQESVTMMGRSTSVKHQQIVGKLDLMVLPDPWDISSKEMVYRTLTDMRFYNEFLPGVEWLLKYEYDSILCANSEVSLNEWLDWHWAGAPRTADDRFSGNGGLSLRRMSAIRKILQFQSRYNDTAPEDEWFGQRLYITPGLKVASGLEGALAVENVYMDKPMGFHVQEMGENLPAEVWGDHERRKTMLDYCPELYMVMNAKLDRERCPGDSKDGGKCLLLCLLVWSLKVPLLMP
;
A
#
# COMPACT_ATOMS: atom_id res chain seq x y z
N MET A 1 59.54 14.37 78.02
CA MET A 1 60.99 14.19 78.23
C MET A 1 61.55 13.49 77.00
N ALA A 2 62.57 14.13 76.38
CA ALA A 2 63.68 13.60 75.55
C ALA A 2 63.43 12.38 74.63
N SER A 3 63.94 12.26 73.41
CA SER A 3 64.94 13.01 72.63
C SER A 3 65.08 12.27 71.30
N HIS A 4 65.32 13.01 70.21
CA HIS A 4 65.77 12.45 68.93
C HIS A 4 67.16 11.80 69.04
N ALA A 5 67.35 10.70 68.31
CA ALA A 5 68.66 10.12 68.00
C ALA A 5 68.93 10.21 66.49
N ALA A 6 70.20 10.39 66.16
CA ALA A 6 70.72 10.84 64.88
C ALA A 6 71.01 9.72 63.86
N THR A 7 70.94 10.09 62.56
CA THR A 7 71.76 9.72 61.35
C THR A 7 72.61 8.43 61.35
N PRO A 8 72.84 7.75 60.19
CA PRO A 8 73.40 8.39 58.99
C PRO A 8 73.07 7.81 57.59
N SER A 9 73.62 8.52 56.61
CA SER A 9 73.66 8.37 55.16
C SER A 9 74.12 7.01 54.62
N ASN A 10 73.62 6.62 53.44
CA ASN A 10 74.50 6.34 52.29
C ASN A 10 73.73 6.30 50.96
N GLY A 11 74.34 6.94 49.94
CA GLY A 11 73.82 7.04 48.58
C GLY A 11 74.00 5.74 47.78
N GLY A 12 73.00 5.43 46.96
CA GLY A 12 73.04 4.36 45.97
C GLY A 12 73.06 4.94 44.56
N LEU A 13 74.09 4.61 43.80
CA LEU A 13 74.15 4.82 42.34
C LEU A 13 72.99 4.10 41.65
N PHE A 14 72.19 4.84 40.87
CA PHE A 14 71.07 4.29 40.10
C PHE A 14 71.56 3.65 38.78
N VAL A 15 71.51 2.33 38.70
CA VAL A 15 71.65 1.59 37.43
C VAL A 15 70.31 1.66 36.67
N VAL A 16 70.32 2.23 35.47
CA VAL A 16 69.13 2.42 34.62
C VAL A 16 68.87 1.17 33.79
N THR A 17 67.78 0.46 34.08
CA THR A 17 67.32 -0.70 33.29
C THR A 17 66.49 -0.25 32.08
N LYS A 18 66.51 -1.01 30.97
CA LYS A 18 65.79 -0.70 29.71
C LYS A 18 64.31 -0.35 29.93
N LEU A 19 63.67 -0.96 30.92
CA LEU A 19 62.28 -0.69 31.30
C LEU A 19 62.06 0.73 31.83
N ARG A 20 63.02 1.28 32.60
CA ARG A 20 62.97 2.66 33.09
C ARG A 20 63.18 3.68 31.97
N LEU A 21 63.98 3.33 30.96
CA LEU A 21 64.14 4.16 29.77
C LEU A 21 62.85 4.21 28.94
N PHE A 22 62.18 3.06 28.73
CA PHE A 22 60.88 3.03 28.06
C PHE A 22 59.81 3.83 28.80
N LEU A 23 59.75 3.71 30.13
CA LEU A 23 58.84 4.51 30.94
C LEU A 23 59.15 6.01 30.86
N ALA A 24 60.43 6.39 30.87
CA ALA A 24 60.81 7.79 30.71
C ALA A 24 60.46 8.34 29.32
N ILE A 25 60.67 7.55 28.26
CA ILE A 25 60.30 7.93 26.89
C ILE A 25 58.78 8.03 26.74
N SER A 26 58.01 7.08 27.30
CA SER A 26 56.55 7.16 27.24
C SER A 26 56.02 8.36 28.02
N LEU A 27 56.63 8.68 29.17
CA LEU A 27 56.27 9.86 29.96
C LEU A 27 56.60 11.15 29.22
N ALA A 28 57.75 11.20 28.53
CA ALA A 28 58.12 12.34 27.70
C ALA A 28 57.16 12.50 26.51
N LEU A 29 56.74 11.39 25.88
CA LEU A 29 55.78 11.42 24.78
C LEU A 29 54.40 11.88 25.25
N THR A 30 53.93 11.42 26.42
CA THR A 30 52.63 11.85 26.97
C THR A 30 52.67 13.31 27.42
N TRP A 31 53.78 13.79 27.96
CA TRP A 31 53.95 15.21 28.29
C TRP A 31 54.02 16.08 27.03
N TRP A 32 54.65 15.58 25.97
CA TRP A 32 54.72 16.28 24.70
C TRP A 32 53.34 16.38 24.03
N THR A 33 52.58 15.30 23.99
CA THR A 33 51.19 15.33 23.48
C THR A 33 50.29 16.21 24.35
N ALA A 34 50.44 16.16 25.68
CA ALA A 34 49.74 17.05 26.62
C ALA A 34 50.09 18.53 26.40
N SER A 35 51.33 18.87 26.05
CA SER A 35 51.73 20.25 25.77
C SER A 35 51.20 20.80 24.44
N LEU A 36 50.86 19.92 23.49
CA LEU A 36 50.31 20.30 22.18
C LEU A 36 48.77 20.42 22.21
N LEU A 37 48.10 19.78 23.17
CA LEU A 37 46.64 19.86 23.33
C LEU A 37 46.09 21.30 23.44
N PRO A 38 46.67 22.23 24.22
CA PRO A 38 46.18 23.61 24.34
C PRO A 38 46.22 24.39 23.02
N SER A 39 47.19 24.13 22.14
CA SER A 39 47.32 24.85 20.86
C SER A 39 46.36 24.34 19.78
N TYR A 40 45.97 23.06 19.82
CA TYR A 40 45.05 22.47 18.83
C TYR A 40 43.57 22.51 19.24
N GLN A 41 43.27 22.69 20.52
CA GLN A 41 41.89 22.88 21.00
C GLN A 41 41.09 23.97 20.27
N PRO A 42 41.60 25.19 20.02
CA PRO A 42 40.81 26.22 19.34
C PRO A 42 40.51 25.86 17.88
N MET A 43 41.45 25.20 17.19
CA MET A 43 41.29 24.79 15.80
C MET A 43 40.27 23.66 15.63
N ILE A 44 40.31 22.66 16.51
CA ILE A 44 39.34 21.54 16.50
C ILE A 44 37.94 22.06 16.82
N LYS A 45 37.80 22.95 17.82
CA LYS A 45 36.52 23.58 18.15
C LYS A 45 35.98 24.41 16.99
N ALA A 46 36.84 25.16 16.29
CA ALA A 46 36.44 25.95 15.13
C ALA A 46 35.95 25.06 13.97
N SER A 47 36.67 23.96 13.67
CA SER A 47 36.27 23.02 12.63
C SER A 47 34.98 22.26 12.97
N PHE A 48 34.74 21.94 14.24
CA PHE A 48 33.48 21.31 14.67
C PHE A 48 32.32 22.30 14.57
N LYS A 49 32.54 23.54 15.01
CA LYS A 49 31.52 24.59 14.96
C LYS A 49 31.10 24.90 13.52
N SER A 50 32.05 25.03 12.59
CA SER A 50 31.75 25.29 11.18
C SER A 50 30.95 24.15 10.52
N ARG A 51 31.29 22.89 10.81
CA ARG A 51 30.52 21.72 10.33
C ARG A 51 29.10 21.68 10.88
N ILE A 52 28.92 22.07 12.14
CA ILE A 52 27.58 22.15 12.77
C ILE A 52 26.77 23.29 12.14
N GLU A 53 27.39 24.45 11.90
CA GLU A 53 26.73 25.59 11.25
C GLU A 53 26.31 25.24 9.81
N GLU A 54 27.17 24.57 9.05
CA GLU A 54 26.88 24.10 7.69
C GLU A 54 25.76 23.04 7.68
N ALA A 55 25.77 22.10 8.64
CA ALA A 55 24.68 21.14 8.80
C ALA A 55 23.36 21.85 9.15
N ARG A 56 23.41 22.88 10.00
CA ARG A 56 22.23 23.66 10.39
C ARG A 56 21.63 24.45 9.23
N GLN A 57 22.45 24.89 8.27
CA GLN A 57 21.99 25.54 7.03
C GLN A 57 21.40 24.54 6.02
N LYS A 58 21.85 23.28 6.05
CA LYS A 58 21.33 22.21 5.17
C LYS A 58 20.08 21.51 5.71
N ILE A 59 19.73 21.73 6.97
CA ILE A 59 18.47 21.22 7.53
C ILE A 59 17.34 22.16 7.08
N PRO A 60 16.39 21.68 6.26
CA PRO A 60 15.23 22.49 5.90
C PRO A 60 14.47 22.86 7.17
N SER A 61 14.07 24.12 7.28
CA SER A 61 13.22 24.58 8.39
C SER A 61 11.84 23.94 8.25
N ILE A 62 11.64 22.80 8.90
CA ILE A 62 10.32 22.19 9.05
C ILE A 62 9.55 23.07 10.04
N THR A 63 8.71 23.95 9.51
CA THR A 63 7.71 24.66 10.31
C THR A 63 6.62 23.66 10.66
N VAL A 64 6.73 23.06 11.85
CA VAL A 64 5.65 22.27 12.42
C VAL A 64 4.59 23.25 12.91
N ASP A 65 3.50 23.37 12.16
CA ASP A 65 2.35 24.16 12.57
C ASP A 65 1.57 23.35 13.62
N TRP A 66 1.72 23.72 14.90
CA TRP A 66 1.15 23.00 16.03
C TRP A 66 -0.32 23.34 16.29
N THR A 67 -0.97 24.13 15.43
CA THR A 67 -2.41 24.33 15.51
C THR A 67 -3.09 23.04 15.08
N PRO A 68 -3.75 22.29 15.97
CA PRO A 68 -4.55 21.15 15.54
C PRO A 68 -5.63 21.72 14.63
N THR A 69 -5.60 21.39 13.34
CA THR A 69 -6.77 21.59 12.51
C THR A 69 -7.92 20.89 13.23
N ALA A 70 -9.02 21.59 13.46
CA ALA A 70 -10.18 21.01 14.17
C ALA A 70 -10.70 19.74 13.49
N ASP A 71 -10.40 19.58 12.19
CA ASP A 71 -10.67 18.38 11.41
C ASP A 71 -9.36 17.63 11.08
N PRO A 72 -9.17 16.37 11.51
CA PRO A 72 -7.99 15.57 11.16
C PRO A 72 -7.90 15.27 9.65
N ARG A 73 -9.01 15.40 8.90
CA ARG A 73 -9.06 15.18 7.46
C ARG A 73 -8.26 16.22 6.66
N ALA A 74 -8.00 17.39 7.26
CA ALA A 74 -7.21 18.46 6.64
C ALA A 74 -5.72 18.09 6.44
N ALA A 75 -5.25 16.99 7.04
CA ALA A 75 -3.90 16.48 6.84
C ALA A 75 -3.66 15.81 5.47
N TYR A 76 -4.72 15.59 4.68
CA TYR A 76 -4.68 14.89 3.41
C TYR A 76 -5.21 15.76 2.26
N ASP A 77 -4.94 15.35 1.02
CA ASP A 77 -5.46 16.03 -0.15
C ASP A 77 -6.96 15.73 -0.33
N SER A 78 -7.81 16.74 -0.22
CA SER A 78 -9.26 16.60 -0.40
C SER A 78 -9.66 16.19 -1.83
N ALA A 79 -8.78 16.41 -2.81
CA ALA A 79 -9.03 16.06 -4.20
C ALA A 79 -8.82 14.57 -4.50
N LYS A 80 -8.17 13.81 -3.61
CA LYS A 80 -7.76 12.41 -3.85
C LYS A 80 -8.46 11.45 -2.91
N LEU A 81 -9.26 10.54 -3.47
CA LEU A 81 -10.06 9.59 -2.70
C LEU A 81 -9.96 8.17 -3.26
N ALA A 82 -9.66 7.21 -2.39
CA ALA A 82 -9.84 5.79 -2.66
C ALA A 82 -11.17 5.32 -2.05
N MET A 83 -12.02 4.67 -2.85
CA MET A 83 -13.38 4.30 -2.45
C MET A 83 -13.68 2.84 -2.75
N ILE A 84 -14.31 2.19 -1.78
CA ILE A 84 -14.91 0.86 -1.90
C ILE A 84 -16.39 0.93 -1.50
N ILE A 85 -17.24 0.26 -2.28
CA ILE A 85 -18.66 0.08 -1.99
C ILE A 85 -18.88 -1.41 -1.76
N GLU A 86 -19.16 -1.82 -0.53
CA GLU A 86 -19.36 -3.23 -0.20
C GLU A 86 -20.42 -3.42 0.91
N PRO A 87 -21.66 -3.80 0.54
CA PRO A 87 -22.74 -4.03 1.50
C PRO A 87 -22.59 -5.35 2.28
N ARG A 88 -21.82 -6.33 1.80
CA ARG A 88 -21.72 -7.65 2.42
C ARG A 88 -20.71 -7.65 3.55
N VAL A 89 -21.00 -8.44 4.58
CA VAL A 89 -20.04 -8.70 5.66
C VAL A 89 -19.07 -9.78 5.19
N MET A 90 -17.81 -9.40 4.92
CA MET A 90 -16.77 -10.34 4.50
C MET A 90 -15.51 -10.20 5.37
N PRO A 91 -14.93 -11.30 5.87
CA PRO A 91 -13.79 -11.25 6.80
C PRO A 91 -12.53 -10.60 6.22
N HIS A 92 -12.30 -10.70 4.91
CA HIS A 92 -11.08 -10.20 4.27
C HIS A 92 -11.10 -8.69 3.99
N LEU A 93 -12.24 -8.00 4.17
CA LEU A 93 -12.34 -6.56 3.90
C LEU A 93 -11.44 -5.71 4.79
N VAL A 94 -11.29 -6.08 6.07
CA VAL A 94 -10.39 -5.37 7.00
C VAL A 94 -8.94 -5.46 6.55
N PRO A 95 -8.35 -6.66 6.35
CA PRO A 95 -6.97 -6.75 5.88
C PRO A 95 -6.77 -6.15 4.48
N GLN A 96 -7.72 -6.34 3.55
CA GLN A 96 -7.68 -5.71 2.23
C GLN A 96 -7.63 -4.18 2.32
N LEU A 97 -8.53 -3.56 3.10
CA LEU A 97 -8.58 -2.11 3.27
C LEU A 97 -7.28 -1.57 3.88
N LEU A 98 -6.75 -2.23 4.92
CA LEU A 98 -5.53 -1.79 5.58
C LEU A 98 -4.30 -1.90 4.65
N HIS A 99 -4.25 -2.95 3.83
CA HIS A 99 -3.23 -3.07 2.78
C HIS A 99 -3.33 -1.95 1.77
N MET A 100 -4.53 -1.69 1.26
CA MET A 100 -4.75 -0.60 0.30
C MET A 100 -4.35 0.76 0.88
N ILE A 101 -4.66 1.03 2.15
CA ILE A 101 -4.21 2.25 2.86
C ILE A 101 -2.68 2.37 2.93
N ALA A 102 -1.97 1.24 3.03
CA ALA A 102 -0.52 1.22 3.11
C ALA A 102 0.17 1.39 1.74
N VAL A 103 -0.45 0.89 0.66
CA VAL A 103 0.13 0.93 -0.70
C VAL A 103 -0.22 2.22 -1.46
N VAL A 104 -1.46 2.71 -1.31
CA VAL A 104 -1.88 3.97 -1.94
C VAL A 104 -1.08 5.14 -1.35
N PRO A 105 -0.70 6.15 -2.15
CA PRO A 105 0.10 7.28 -1.65
C PRO A 105 -0.52 7.96 -0.41
N PRO A 106 0.33 8.41 0.54
CA PRO A 106 -0.11 8.79 1.88
C PRO A 106 -1.02 10.03 1.93
N ASP A 107 -1.04 10.83 0.86
CA ASP A 107 -1.90 12.01 0.69
C ASP A 107 -3.36 11.68 0.32
N TRP A 108 -3.67 10.44 -0.09
CA TRP A 108 -5.02 10.02 -0.45
C TRP A 108 -5.89 9.73 0.78
N ARG A 109 -7.17 10.06 0.72
CA ARG A 109 -8.15 9.63 1.74
C ARG A 109 -8.85 8.34 1.30
N PHE A 110 -9.51 7.67 2.24
CA PHE A 110 -10.29 6.47 2.00
C PHE A 110 -11.75 6.66 2.43
N LEU A 111 -12.67 6.13 1.62
CA LEU A 111 -14.10 6.07 1.93
C LEU A 111 -14.59 4.65 1.75
N PHE A 112 -15.12 4.06 2.82
CA PHE A 112 -15.83 2.80 2.79
C PHE A 112 -17.32 3.06 2.87
N ILE A 113 -18.05 2.63 1.84
CA ILE A 113 -19.50 2.70 1.79
C ILE A 113 -20.06 1.30 1.94
N GLY A 114 -20.94 1.07 2.91
CA GLY A 114 -21.51 -0.26 3.12
C GLY A 114 -22.90 -0.23 3.77
N SER A 115 -23.43 -1.42 4.01
CA SER A 115 -24.61 -1.63 4.84
C SER A 115 -24.31 -1.34 6.31
N GLN A 116 -25.35 -1.23 7.13
CA GLN A 116 -25.19 -1.05 8.56
C GLN A 116 -24.35 -2.19 9.17
N GLU A 117 -24.54 -3.42 8.72
CA GLU A 117 -23.85 -4.61 9.18
C GLU A 117 -22.36 -4.59 8.77
N SER A 118 -22.09 -4.27 7.51
CA SER A 118 -20.73 -4.20 6.97
C SER A 118 -19.92 -3.09 7.65
N VAL A 119 -20.50 -1.89 7.78
CA VAL A 119 -19.87 -0.76 8.49
C VAL A 119 -19.65 -1.08 9.97
N THR A 120 -20.61 -1.74 10.62
CA THR A 120 -20.45 -2.16 12.03
C THR A 120 -19.30 -3.16 12.18
N MET A 121 -19.14 -4.10 11.26
CA MET A 121 -18.05 -5.07 11.26
C MET A 121 -16.69 -4.39 11.06
N MET A 122 -16.58 -3.48 10.08
CA MET A 122 -15.36 -2.68 9.86
C MET A 122 -15.02 -1.84 11.09
N GLY A 123 -16.02 -1.15 11.64
CA GLY A 123 -15.88 -0.28 12.81
C GLY A 123 -15.57 -1.01 14.12
N ARG A 124 -15.62 -2.35 14.18
CA ARG A 124 -15.15 -3.12 15.35
C ARG A 124 -13.63 -3.27 15.40
N SER A 125 -12.96 -3.20 14.25
CA SER A 125 -11.50 -3.36 14.16
C SER A 125 -10.78 -2.15 14.74
N THR A 126 -9.86 -2.39 15.68
CA THR A 126 -9.03 -1.33 16.30
C THR A 126 -8.20 -0.58 15.25
N SER A 127 -7.65 -1.29 14.28
CA SER A 127 -6.85 -0.70 13.21
C SER A 127 -7.69 0.21 12.31
N VAL A 128 -8.92 -0.19 11.99
CA VAL A 128 -9.87 0.63 11.22
C VAL A 128 -10.27 1.88 12.01
N LYS A 129 -10.61 1.72 13.29
CA LYS A 129 -10.91 2.87 14.18
C LYS A 129 -9.76 3.86 14.25
N HIS A 130 -8.52 3.38 14.31
CA HIS A 130 -7.35 4.26 14.29
C HIS A 130 -7.28 5.08 13.00
N GLN A 131 -7.53 4.46 11.84
CA GLN A 131 -7.58 5.17 10.55
C GLN A 131 -8.70 6.22 10.48
N GLN A 132 -9.83 5.99 11.16
CA GLN A 132 -10.88 7.00 11.30
C GLN A 132 -10.44 8.18 12.19
N ILE A 133 -9.80 7.91 13.33
CA ILE A 133 -9.33 8.93 14.27
C ILE A 133 -8.33 9.88 13.61
N VAL A 134 -7.42 9.34 12.80
CA VAL A 134 -6.42 10.15 12.08
C VAL A 134 -6.99 10.80 10.81
N GLY A 135 -8.28 10.65 10.52
CA GLY A 135 -8.97 11.26 9.36
C GLY A 135 -8.65 10.61 8.00
N LYS A 136 -7.92 9.50 7.98
CA LYS A 136 -7.51 8.79 6.76
C LYS A 136 -8.67 8.03 6.12
N LEU A 137 -9.58 7.49 6.94
CA LEU A 137 -10.70 6.65 6.52
C LEU A 137 -12.03 7.17 7.06
N ASP A 138 -13.02 7.30 6.18
CA ASP A 138 -14.42 7.48 6.56
C ASP A 138 -15.21 6.18 6.31
N LEU A 139 -16.07 5.82 7.27
CA LEU A 139 -17.06 4.75 7.10
C LEU A 139 -18.44 5.39 6.94
N MET A 140 -19.17 5.03 5.89
CA MET A 140 -20.44 5.65 5.54
C MET A 140 -21.50 4.59 5.23
N VAL A 141 -22.73 4.85 5.68
CA VAL A 141 -23.95 4.18 5.20
C VAL A 141 -24.71 5.20 4.38
N LEU A 142 -25.09 4.86 3.15
CA LEU A 142 -25.87 5.79 2.33
C LEU A 142 -27.31 5.88 2.85
N PRO A 143 -27.89 7.10 2.90
CA PRO A 143 -29.27 7.27 3.30
C PRO A 143 -30.23 6.83 2.19
N ASP A 144 -31.51 6.61 2.52
CA ASP A 144 -32.56 6.47 1.51
C ASP A 144 -32.59 7.72 0.60
N PRO A 145 -32.80 7.58 -0.73
CA PRO A 145 -33.21 6.38 -1.48
C PRO A 145 -32.05 5.59 -2.10
N TRP A 146 -30.81 5.82 -1.67
CA TRP A 146 -29.64 5.16 -2.24
C TRP A 146 -29.61 3.69 -1.82
N ASP A 147 -29.48 2.79 -2.78
CA ASP A 147 -29.41 1.36 -2.55
C ASP A 147 -28.17 0.79 -3.23
N ILE A 148 -27.50 -0.11 -2.53
CA ILE A 148 -26.25 -0.78 -2.92
C ILE A 148 -26.36 -2.30 -2.75
N SER A 149 -27.56 -2.84 -2.53
CA SER A 149 -27.82 -4.26 -2.21
C SER A 149 -27.41 -5.24 -3.30
N SER A 150 -27.29 -4.80 -4.55
CA SER A 150 -26.87 -5.61 -5.70
C SER A 150 -25.94 -4.85 -6.63
N LYS A 151 -25.22 -5.57 -7.51
CA LYS A 151 -24.31 -4.98 -8.50
C LYS A 151 -25.00 -3.89 -9.34
N GLU A 152 -26.24 -4.15 -9.79
CA GLU A 152 -27.01 -3.17 -10.55
C GLU A 152 -27.35 -1.90 -9.73
N MET A 153 -27.70 -2.04 -8.46
CA MET A 153 -28.00 -0.89 -7.61
C MET A 153 -26.74 -0.03 -7.37
N VAL A 154 -25.57 -0.67 -7.27
CA VAL A 154 -24.28 0.03 -7.27
C VAL A 154 -24.06 0.76 -8.60
N TYR A 155 -24.35 0.13 -9.75
CA TYR A 155 -24.24 0.80 -11.05
C TYR A 155 -25.16 2.02 -11.17
N ARG A 156 -26.39 1.95 -10.65
CA ARG A 156 -27.31 3.09 -10.61
C ARG A 156 -26.77 4.22 -9.73
N THR A 157 -26.21 3.89 -8.57
CA THR A 157 -25.58 4.87 -7.68
C THR A 157 -24.39 5.57 -8.36
N LEU A 158 -23.49 4.80 -8.98
CA LEU A 158 -22.30 5.32 -9.66
C LEU A 158 -22.61 6.07 -10.96
N THR A 159 -23.81 5.93 -11.53
CA THR A 159 -24.27 6.66 -12.72
C THR A 159 -25.24 7.80 -12.40
N ASP A 160 -25.43 8.15 -11.12
CA ASP A 160 -26.20 9.30 -10.70
C ASP A 160 -25.30 10.49 -10.33
N MET A 161 -25.53 11.64 -10.96
CA MET A 161 -24.79 12.88 -10.67
C MET A 161 -24.91 13.32 -9.20
N ARG A 162 -26.07 13.10 -8.57
CA ARG A 162 -26.33 13.51 -7.18
C ARG A 162 -25.38 12.86 -6.21
N PHE A 163 -24.99 11.61 -6.45
CA PHE A 163 -24.03 10.88 -5.63
C PHE A 163 -22.70 11.66 -5.52
N TYR A 164 -22.15 12.09 -6.66
CA TYR A 164 -20.89 12.83 -6.69
C TYR A 164 -21.00 14.25 -6.15
N ASN A 165 -22.16 14.90 -6.30
CA ASN A 165 -22.39 16.25 -5.78
C ASN A 165 -22.58 16.25 -4.25
N GLU A 166 -23.32 15.29 -3.71
CA GLU A 166 -23.70 15.22 -2.30
C GLU A 166 -22.59 14.59 -1.45
N PHE A 167 -22.02 13.47 -1.87
CA PHE A 167 -21.09 12.70 -1.03
C PHE A 167 -19.61 12.94 -1.35
N LEU A 168 -19.28 13.32 -2.58
CA LEU A 168 -17.90 13.50 -3.04
C LEU A 168 -17.60 14.95 -3.51
N PRO A 169 -17.98 16.00 -2.76
CA PRO A 169 -17.68 17.37 -3.17
C PRO A 169 -16.17 17.63 -3.13
N GLY A 170 -15.63 18.21 -4.19
CA GLY A 170 -14.20 18.60 -4.26
C GLY A 170 -13.22 17.47 -4.60
N VAL A 171 -13.67 16.21 -4.70
CA VAL A 171 -12.84 15.11 -5.20
C VAL A 171 -12.61 15.28 -6.70
N GLU A 172 -11.35 15.17 -7.14
CA GLU A 172 -10.96 15.18 -8.55
C GLU A 172 -10.45 13.82 -9.02
N TRP A 173 -9.74 13.08 -8.18
CA TRP A 173 -9.24 11.74 -8.48
C TRP A 173 -9.86 10.71 -7.56
N LEU A 174 -10.53 9.73 -8.15
CA LEU A 174 -11.18 8.63 -7.46
C LEU A 174 -10.52 7.31 -7.87
N LEU A 175 -9.88 6.64 -6.91
CA LEU A 175 -9.52 5.23 -7.06
C LEU A 175 -10.70 4.40 -6.57
N LYS A 176 -11.44 3.77 -7.48
CA LYS A 176 -12.52 2.86 -7.15
C LYS A 176 -11.99 1.43 -7.20
N TYR A 177 -12.18 0.68 -6.12
CA TYR A 177 -11.79 -0.74 -6.05
C TYR A 177 -12.89 -1.59 -5.40
N GLU A 178 -12.94 -2.88 -5.77
CA GLU A 178 -13.89 -3.86 -5.23
C GLU A 178 -13.23 -4.79 -4.22
N TYR A 179 -14.05 -5.59 -3.53
CA TYR A 179 -13.63 -6.58 -2.52
C TYR A 179 -12.69 -7.67 -3.06
N ASP A 180 -12.65 -7.87 -4.38
CA ASP A 180 -11.83 -8.83 -5.12
C ASP A 180 -10.75 -8.12 -5.96
N SER A 181 -10.36 -6.90 -5.56
CA SER A 181 -9.32 -6.09 -6.18
C SER A 181 -8.21 -5.72 -5.21
N ILE A 182 -6.95 -5.70 -5.66
CA ILE A 182 -5.80 -5.38 -4.81
C ILE A 182 -4.70 -4.64 -5.59
N LEU A 183 -4.04 -3.69 -4.94
CA LEU A 183 -2.83 -3.06 -5.46
C LEU A 183 -1.59 -3.80 -4.97
N CYS A 184 -0.55 -3.83 -5.79
CA CYS A 184 0.68 -4.54 -5.50
C CYS A 184 1.72 -3.65 -4.82
N ALA A 185 2.11 -3.97 -3.59
CA ALA A 185 3.12 -3.24 -2.81
C ALA A 185 4.52 -3.31 -3.45
N ASN A 186 4.78 -4.34 -4.28
CA ASN A 186 6.00 -4.51 -5.04
C ASN A 186 6.02 -3.73 -6.37
N SER A 187 4.97 -2.95 -6.67
CA SER A 187 4.93 -2.10 -7.85
C SER A 187 6.08 -1.10 -7.84
N GLU A 188 6.80 -1.05 -8.97
CA GLU A 188 7.90 -0.10 -9.17
C GLU A 188 7.40 1.34 -9.39
N VAL A 189 6.09 1.50 -9.62
CA VAL A 189 5.42 2.77 -9.90
C VAL A 189 4.39 3.09 -8.83
N SER A 190 4.15 4.39 -8.65
CA SER A 190 3.12 4.91 -7.74
C SER A 190 1.77 5.05 -8.44
N LEU A 191 0.67 4.92 -7.70
CA LEU A 191 -0.66 5.27 -8.21
C LEU A 191 -0.72 6.69 -8.80
N ASN A 192 0.11 7.61 -8.29
CA ASN A 192 0.14 8.98 -8.77
C ASN A 192 0.60 9.13 -10.23
N GLU A 193 1.23 8.11 -10.82
CA GLU A 193 1.59 8.07 -12.26
C GLU A 193 0.36 8.09 -13.18
N TRP A 194 -0.83 7.76 -12.66
CA TRP A 194 -2.07 7.76 -13.43
C TRP A 194 -2.89 9.05 -13.31
N LEU A 195 -2.45 10.06 -12.53
CA LEU A 195 -3.26 11.28 -12.26
C LEU A 195 -3.52 12.14 -13.51
N ASP A 196 -2.75 11.97 -14.59
CA ASP A 196 -2.95 12.63 -15.88
C ASP A 196 -4.00 11.91 -16.77
N TRP A 197 -4.41 10.70 -16.39
CA TRP A 197 -5.47 9.95 -17.06
C TRP A 197 -6.84 10.37 -16.54
N HIS A 198 -7.83 10.36 -17.43
CA HIS A 198 -9.22 10.62 -17.08
C HIS A 198 -9.94 9.33 -16.67
N TRP A 199 -9.49 8.19 -17.20
CA TRP A 199 -9.98 6.86 -16.87
C TRP A 199 -8.89 5.83 -17.14
N ALA A 200 -8.55 5.02 -16.13
CA ALA A 200 -7.62 3.91 -16.24
C ALA A 200 -8.15 2.71 -15.45
N GLY A 201 -8.00 1.51 -16.00
CA GLY A 201 -8.47 0.27 -15.37
C GLY A 201 -7.81 -0.95 -16.01
N ALA A 202 -8.49 -2.10 -15.98
CA ALA A 202 -8.05 -3.27 -16.72
C ALA A 202 -8.72 -3.33 -18.11
N PRO A 203 -7.98 -3.67 -19.17
CA PRO A 203 -8.57 -3.92 -20.49
C PRO A 203 -9.29 -5.27 -20.55
N ARG A 204 -10.35 -5.38 -21.36
CA ARG A 204 -11.05 -6.66 -21.57
C ARG A 204 -10.36 -7.52 -22.61
N THR A 205 -9.76 -6.89 -23.61
CA THR A 205 -8.98 -7.51 -24.68
C THR A 205 -7.72 -6.68 -24.95
N ALA A 206 -6.72 -7.27 -25.60
CA ALA A 206 -5.45 -6.58 -25.87
C ALA A 206 -5.61 -5.31 -26.73
N ASP A 207 -6.59 -5.31 -27.64
CA ASP A 207 -6.92 -4.19 -28.54
C ASP A 207 -8.15 -3.39 -28.07
N ASP A 208 -8.52 -3.47 -26.79
CA ASP A 208 -9.71 -2.78 -26.28
C ASP A 208 -9.54 -1.26 -26.41
N ARG A 209 -10.60 -0.57 -26.83
CA ARG A 209 -10.55 0.87 -27.07
C ARG A 209 -10.61 1.68 -25.79
N PHE A 210 -11.05 1.06 -24.71
CA PHE A 210 -11.09 1.64 -23.37
C PHE A 210 -10.92 0.52 -22.34
N SER A 211 -10.49 0.87 -21.12
CA SER A 211 -10.47 -0.08 -19.99
C SER A 211 -11.90 -0.34 -19.50
N GLY A 212 -12.50 -1.42 -20.00
CA GLY A 212 -13.90 -1.78 -19.73
C GLY A 212 -14.15 -2.52 -18.42
N ASN A 213 -13.11 -2.86 -17.66
CA ASN A 213 -13.27 -3.49 -16.37
C ASN A 213 -13.05 -2.49 -15.22
N GLY A 214 -14.11 -2.23 -14.47
CA GLY A 214 -14.17 -1.21 -13.43
C GLY A 214 -13.91 -1.71 -12.01
N GLY A 215 -13.59 -2.99 -11.82
CA GLY A 215 -13.32 -3.59 -10.50
C GLY A 215 -12.18 -2.89 -9.76
N LEU A 216 -11.11 -2.52 -10.48
CA LEU A 216 -10.02 -1.67 -10.02
C LEU A 216 -9.73 -0.58 -11.06
N SER A 217 -10.15 0.66 -10.76
CA SER A 217 -10.06 1.76 -11.73
C SER A 217 -9.75 3.11 -11.09
N LEU A 218 -8.92 3.90 -11.77
CA LEU A 218 -8.74 5.31 -11.50
C LEU A 218 -9.67 6.14 -12.40
N ARG A 219 -10.41 7.07 -11.79
CA ARG A 219 -11.45 7.84 -12.44
C ARG A 219 -11.26 9.32 -12.11
N ARG A 220 -11.33 10.18 -13.12
CA ARG A 220 -11.28 11.64 -12.93
C ARG A 220 -12.68 12.22 -12.83
N MET A 221 -12.99 12.86 -11.71
CA MET A 221 -14.35 13.33 -11.39
C MET A 221 -14.82 14.43 -12.33
N SER A 222 -13.95 15.33 -12.78
CA SER A 222 -14.31 16.32 -13.81
C SER A 222 -14.78 15.65 -15.12
N ALA A 223 -14.18 14.53 -15.52
CA ALA A 223 -14.61 13.77 -16.69
C ALA A 223 -15.94 13.03 -16.46
N ILE A 224 -16.09 12.38 -15.30
CA ILE A 224 -17.33 11.68 -14.93
C ILE A 224 -18.51 12.64 -14.87
N ARG A 225 -18.36 13.76 -14.16
CA ARG A 225 -19.39 14.81 -14.09
C ARG A 225 -19.70 15.36 -15.47
N LYS A 226 -18.69 15.58 -16.33
CA LYS A 226 -18.93 16.02 -17.72
C LYS A 226 -19.87 15.06 -18.45
N ILE A 227 -19.65 13.74 -18.41
CA ILE A 227 -20.53 12.75 -19.06
C ILE A 227 -21.94 12.77 -18.46
N LEU A 228 -22.04 12.77 -17.13
CA LEU A 228 -23.32 12.75 -16.41
C LEU A 228 -24.17 14.02 -16.58
N GLN A 229 -23.58 15.13 -17.04
CA GLN A 229 -24.33 16.36 -17.34
C GLN A 229 -25.22 16.23 -18.57
N PHE A 230 -24.85 15.40 -19.55
CA PHE A 230 -25.56 15.30 -20.82
C PHE A 230 -26.06 13.89 -21.17
N GLN A 231 -25.66 12.86 -20.41
CA GLN A 231 -26.19 11.50 -20.55
C GLN A 231 -26.62 10.91 -19.22
N SER A 232 -27.65 10.08 -19.26
CA SER A 232 -28.09 9.22 -18.18
C SER A 232 -28.03 7.76 -18.61
N ARG A 233 -27.66 6.89 -17.68
CA ARG A 233 -27.72 5.44 -17.89
C ARG A 233 -29.16 4.96 -17.70
N TYR A 234 -29.63 4.08 -18.59
CA TYR A 234 -30.89 3.37 -18.38
C TYR A 234 -30.67 2.20 -17.41
N ASN A 235 -31.59 2.02 -16.49
CA ASN A 235 -31.56 0.91 -15.52
C ASN A 235 -31.54 -0.45 -16.23
N ASP A 236 -30.84 -1.42 -15.63
CA ASP A 236 -30.81 -2.82 -16.08
C ASP A 236 -30.26 -3.00 -17.51
N THR A 237 -29.36 -2.11 -17.94
CA THR A 237 -28.71 -2.17 -19.25
C THR A 237 -27.25 -2.63 -19.16
N ALA A 238 -26.30 -1.81 -19.58
CA ALA A 238 -24.87 -2.13 -19.55
C ALA A 238 -24.30 -1.95 -18.13
N PRO A 239 -23.23 -2.69 -17.77
CA PRO A 239 -22.40 -2.37 -16.61
C PRO A 239 -21.93 -0.90 -16.61
N GLU A 240 -21.74 -0.33 -15.41
CA GLU A 240 -21.41 1.10 -15.25
C GLU A 240 -20.08 1.49 -15.91
N ASP A 241 -19.07 0.67 -15.74
CA ASP A 241 -17.73 0.82 -16.31
C ASP A 241 -17.74 0.78 -17.84
N GLU A 242 -18.45 -0.18 -18.44
CA GLU A 242 -18.64 -0.22 -19.89
C GLU A 242 -19.43 0.98 -20.40
N TRP A 243 -20.46 1.38 -19.65
CA TRP A 243 -21.29 2.54 -19.99
C TRP A 243 -20.46 3.83 -20.02
N PHE A 244 -19.63 4.07 -18.99
CA PHE A 244 -18.72 5.22 -18.97
C PHE A 244 -17.62 5.10 -20.02
N GLY A 245 -16.98 3.92 -20.13
CA GLY A 245 -15.84 3.70 -21.02
C GLY A 245 -16.16 4.05 -22.47
N GLN A 246 -17.31 3.60 -22.98
CA GLN A 246 -17.77 3.94 -24.33
C GLN A 246 -17.93 5.46 -24.55
N ARG A 247 -18.39 6.20 -23.54
CA ARG A 247 -18.68 7.64 -23.62
C ARG A 247 -17.43 8.48 -23.44
N LEU A 248 -16.56 8.07 -22.54
CA LEU A 248 -15.28 8.73 -22.28
C LEU A 248 -14.37 8.61 -23.50
N TYR A 249 -14.29 7.43 -24.12
CA TYR A 249 -13.48 7.19 -25.31
C TYR A 249 -13.85 8.10 -26.49
N ILE A 250 -15.15 8.30 -26.76
CA ILE A 250 -15.60 9.14 -27.88
C ILE A 250 -15.54 10.65 -27.56
N THR A 251 -15.33 11.04 -26.31
CA THR A 251 -15.34 12.45 -25.90
C THR A 251 -13.99 13.10 -26.21
N PRO A 252 -13.94 14.14 -27.05
CA PRO A 252 -12.68 14.78 -27.43
C PRO A 252 -11.93 15.37 -26.23
N GLY A 253 -10.61 15.19 -26.23
CA GLY A 253 -9.70 15.75 -25.23
C GLY A 253 -9.58 14.94 -23.93
N LEU A 254 -10.29 13.81 -23.80
CA LEU A 254 -10.11 12.90 -22.65
C LEU A 254 -9.03 11.87 -22.96
N LYS A 255 -8.12 11.70 -22.00
CA LYS A 255 -7.09 10.66 -22.00
C LYS A 255 -7.63 9.42 -21.29
N VAL A 256 -7.93 8.36 -22.04
CA VAL A 256 -8.55 7.12 -21.54
C VAL A 256 -7.60 5.96 -21.85
N ALA A 257 -7.33 5.10 -20.88
CA ALA A 257 -6.49 3.93 -21.08
C ALA A 257 -7.16 2.95 -22.07
N SER A 258 -6.38 2.47 -23.04
CA SER A 258 -6.82 1.61 -24.14
C SER A 258 -5.81 0.49 -24.37
N GLY A 259 -6.29 -0.76 -24.42
CA GLY A 259 -5.43 -1.93 -24.47
C GLY A 259 -4.46 -1.93 -23.28
N LEU A 260 -3.18 -2.14 -23.55
CA LEU A 260 -2.12 -2.07 -22.54
C LEU A 260 -1.65 -0.63 -22.25
N GLU A 261 -1.99 0.34 -23.10
CA GLU A 261 -1.57 1.72 -22.90
C GLU A 261 -2.36 2.37 -21.76
N GLY A 262 -1.67 2.70 -20.67
CA GLY A 262 -2.29 3.26 -19.47
C GLY A 262 -3.06 2.25 -18.62
N ALA A 263 -2.98 0.95 -18.96
CA ALA A 263 -3.59 -0.11 -18.15
C ALA A 263 -3.05 -0.05 -16.71
N LEU A 264 -3.97 -0.05 -15.75
CA LEU A 264 -3.65 0.05 -14.32
C LEU A 264 -3.59 -1.34 -13.68
N ALA A 265 -4.49 -2.23 -14.09
CA ALA A 265 -4.67 -3.53 -13.46
C ALA A 265 -4.73 -4.68 -14.47
N VAL A 266 -4.42 -5.88 -13.99
CA VAL A 266 -4.64 -7.14 -14.71
C VAL A 266 -5.98 -7.75 -14.31
N GLU A 267 -6.71 -8.24 -15.32
CA GLU A 267 -7.90 -9.07 -15.15
C GLU A 267 -8.01 -10.08 -16.30
N ASN A 268 -8.37 -9.60 -17.50
CA ASN A 268 -8.54 -10.44 -18.71
C ASN A 268 -7.32 -10.46 -19.62
N VAL A 269 -6.48 -9.43 -19.56
CA VAL A 269 -5.25 -9.32 -20.34
C VAL A 269 -4.07 -9.34 -19.39
N TYR A 270 -3.09 -10.20 -19.68
CA TYR A 270 -1.86 -10.27 -18.92
C TYR A 270 -0.97 -9.06 -19.18
N MET A 271 -0.41 -8.51 -18.11
CA MET A 271 0.60 -7.45 -18.12
C MET A 271 1.67 -7.83 -17.10
N ASP A 272 2.93 -7.61 -17.46
CA ASP A 272 4.03 -7.84 -16.52
C ASP A 272 4.07 -6.71 -15.48
N LYS A 273 4.29 -7.07 -14.21
CA LYS A 273 4.39 -6.16 -13.06
C LYS A 273 3.32 -5.04 -13.02
N PRO A 274 2.03 -5.36 -12.94
CA PRO A 274 0.98 -4.35 -12.89
C PRO A 274 0.97 -3.59 -11.55
N MET A 275 0.30 -2.44 -11.53
CA MET A 275 0.02 -1.71 -10.29
C MET A 275 -0.99 -2.45 -9.40
N GLY A 276 -1.86 -3.27 -9.99
CA GLY A 276 -2.78 -4.12 -9.24
C GLY A 276 -3.48 -5.19 -10.07
N PHE A 277 -4.36 -5.92 -9.41
CA PHE A 277 -5.16 -7.00 -9.98
C PHE A 277 -6.63 -6.83 -9.58
N HIS A 278 -7.52 -7.23 -10.48
CA HIS A 278 -8.91 -7.49 -10.19
C HIS A 278 -9.18 -8.97 -10.50
N VAL A 279 -9.45 -9.76 -9.46
CA VAL A 279 -9.62 -11.22 -9.51
C VAL A 279 -11.07 -11.58 -9.30
N GLN A 280 -11.86 -11.49 -10.38
CA GLN A 280 -13.31 -11.66 -10.34
C GLN A 280 -13.77 -12.80 -9.42
N GLU A 281 -14.73 -12.47 -8.54
CA GLU A 281 -15.38 -13.43 -7.64
C GLU A 281 -14.37 -14.16 -6.76
N MET A 282 -13.40 -13.43 -6.23
CA MET A 282 -12.31 -13.97 -5.40
C MET A 282 -11.53 -15.09 -6.11
N GLY A 283 -11.40 -15.01 -7.43
CA GLY A 283 -10.72 -16.02 -8.24
C GLY A 283 -11.54 -17.26 -8.59
N GLU A 284 -12.86 -17.24 -8.43
CA GLU A 284 -13.75 -18.28 -8.96
C GLU A 284 -13.92 -18.18 -10.48
N ASN A 285 -13.80 -16.97 -11.04
CA ASN A 285 -13.92 -16.71 -12.47
C ASN A 285 -12.62 -16.12 -13.05
N LEU A 286 -11.57 -16.94 -13.15
CA LEU A 286 -10.28 -16.51 -13.68
C LEU A 286 -10.13 -16.87 -15.17
N PRO A 287 -9.77 -15.91 -16.05
CA PRO A 287 -9.56 -16.18 -17.46
C PRO A 287 -8.32 -17.07 -17.67
N ALA A 288 -8.53 -18.20 -18.35
CA ALA A 288 -7.48 -19.19 -18.60
C ALA A 288 -6.29 -18.61 -19.38
N GLU A 289 -6.51 -17.60 -20.22
CA GLU A 289 -5.44 -16.93 -20.96
C GLU A 289 -4.45 -16.21 -20.05
N VAL A 290 -4.88 -15.70 -18.89
CA VAL A 290 -4.01 -15.03 -17.91
C VAL A 290 -3.56 -16.01 -16.84
N TRP A 291 -4.48 -16.81 -16.33
CA TRP A 291 -4.28 -17.62 -15.13
C TRP A 291 -4.07 -19.10 -15.43
N GLY A 292 -4.10 -19.59 -16.66
CA GLY A 292 -4.00 -21.02 -16.97
C GLY A 292 -2.59 -21.60 -16.80
N ASP A 293 -1.57 -20.81 -17.09
CA ASP A 293 -0.17 -21.21 -17.04
C ASP A 293 0.40 -21.18 -15.61
N HIS A 294 1.02 -22.28 -15.17
CA HIS A 294 1.53 -22.42 -13.81
C HIS A 294 2.68 -21.45 -13.50
N GLU A 295 3.67 -21.33 -14.39
CA GLU A 295 4.83 -20.47 -14.15
C GLU A 295 4.44 -19.00 -14.14
N ARG A 296 3.49 -18.61 -14.99
CA ARG A 296 2.92 -17.26 -14.97
C ARG A 296 2.13 -16.98 -13.70
N ARG A 297 1.23 -17.87 -13.29
CA ARG A 297 0.51 -17.74 -12.00
C ARG A 297 1.48 -17.57 -10.85
N LYS A 298 2.52 -18.42 -10.80
CA LYS A 298 3.56 -18.34 -9.78
C LYS A 298 4.27 -16.99 -9.82
N THR A 299 4.66 -16.52 -11.00
CA THR A 299 5.31 -15.21 -11.17
C THR A 299 4.41 -14.07 -10.67
N MET A 300 3.11 -14.10 -10.98
CA MET A 300 2.15 -13.09 -10.51
C MET A 300 1.98 -13.11 -8.98
N LEU A 301 1.92 -14.29 -8.37
CA LEU A 301 1.79 -14.46 -6.91
C LEU A 301 3.08 -14.14 -6.16
N ASP A 302 4.24 -14.45 -6.73
CA ASP A 302 5.55 -14.06 -6.19
C ASP A 302 5.74 -12.54 -6.27
N TYR A 303 5.24 -11.92 -7.34
CA TYR A 303 5.28 -10.46 -7.51
C TYR A 303 4.31 -9.75 -6.58
N CYS A 304 3.09 -10.27 -6.40
CA CYS A 304 1.99 -9.64 -5.68
C CYS A 304 1.36 -10.65 -4.68
N PRO A 305 2.05 -11.00 -3.58
CA PRO A 305 1.57 -11.98 -2.60
C PRO A 305 0.25 -11.58 -1.89
N GLU A 306 -0.08 -10.30 -1.87
CA GLU A 306 -1.37 -9.77 -1.38
C GLU A 306 -2.58 -10.29 -2.15
N LEU A 307 -2.40 -10.85 -3.35
CA LEU A 307 -3.45 -11.56 -4.08
C LEU A 307 -4.11 -12.65 -3.22
N TYR A 308 -3.36 -13.29 -2.31
CA TYR A 308 -3.91 -14.27 -1.37
C TYR A 308 -4.97 -13.70 -0.41
N MET A 309 -5.07 -12.38 -0.23
CA MET A 309 -6.15 -11.76 0.58
C MET A 309 -7.47 -11.65 -0.18
N VAL A 310 -7.42 -11.53 -1.50
CA VAL A 310 -8.58 -11.29 -2.37
C VAL A 310 -8.87 -12.48 -3.28
N MET A 311 -8.15 -13.59 -3.13
CA MET A 311 -8.31 -14.81 -3.92
C MET A 311 -8.50 -16.03 -3.02
N ASN A 312 -9.45 -16.90 -3.38
CA ASN A 312 -9.66 -18.19 -2.74
C ASN A 312 -8.64 -19.21 -3.26
N ALA A 313 -7.37 -18.99 -2.90
CA ALA A 313 -6.27 -19.83 -3.32
C ALA A 313 -6.27 -21.17 -2.59
N LYS A 314 -6.03 -22.26 -3.32
CA LYS A 314 -5.78 -23.58 -2.73
C LYS A 314 -4.29 -23.76 -2.45
N LEU A 315 -3.98 -24.41 -1.33
CA LEU A 315 -2.60 -24.68 -0.95
C LEU A 315 -2.04 -25.85 -1.76
N ASP A 316 -0.73 -25.86 -2.02
CA ASP A 316 -0.09 -26.96 -2.75
C ASP A 316 -0.29 -28.34 -2.08
N ARG A 317 -0.40 -28.37 -0.75
CA ARG A 317 -0.69 -29.59 0.03
C ARG A 317 -2.10 -30.14 -0.20
N GLU A 318 -3.02 -29.33 -0.70
CA GLU A 318 -4.42 -29.71 -0.97
C GLU A 318 -4.58 -30.27 -2.38
N ARG A 319 -3.48 -30.34 -3.15
CA ARG A 319 -3.48 -30.83 -4.52
C ARG A 319 -3.54 -32.35 -4.57
N CYS A 320 -4.14 -32.84 -5.63
CA CYS A 320 -4.25 -34.26 -5.87
C CYS A 320 -2.95 -34.86 -6.39
N PRO A 321 -2.64 -36.12 -6.05
CA PRO A 321 -1.56 -36.86 -6.71
C PRO A 321 -1.77 -36.88 -8.23
N GLY A 322 -0.78 -36.42 -8.99
CA GLY A 322 -0.84 -36.39 -10.46
C GLY A 322 -1.51 -35.15 -11.07
N ASP A 323 -1.80 -34.11 -10.29
CA ASP A 323 -2.32 -32.84 -10.79
C ASP A 323 -1.29 -32.13 -11.70
N SER A 324 -1.73 -31.69 -12.90
CA SER A 324 -0.86 -31.09 -13.93
C SER A 324 -0.32 -29.71 -13.57
N LYS A 325 -0.76 -29.13 -12.45
CA LYS A 325 -0.49 -27.75 -12.02
C LYS A 325 -1.17 -26.66 -12.82
N ASP A 326 -1.92 -27.02 -13.86
CA ASP A 326 -2.59 -26.07 -14.76
C ASP A 326 -4.07 -25.81 -14.40
N GLY A 327 -4.50 -26.20 -13.20
CA GLY A 327 -5.88 -25.97 -12.74
C GLY A 327 -6.92 -26.93 -13.32
N GLY A 328 -6.48 -28.07 -13.88
CA GLY A 328 -7.38 -29.13 -14.33
C GLY A 328 -8.23 -29.68 -13.17
N LYS A 329 -9.52 -29.94 -13.42
CA LYS A 329 -10.45 -30.47 -12.41
C LYS A 329 -9.95 -31.80 -11.85
N CYS A 330 -9.45 -31.79 -10.62
CA CYS A 330 -9.31 -32.99 -9.84
C CYS A 330 -10.70 -33.46 -9.36
N LEU A 331 -11.44 -34.16 -10.21
CA LEU A 331 -12.76 -34.69 -9.84
C LEU A 331 -12.80 -36.22 -9.67
N LEU A 332 -11.83 -36.98 -10.20
CA LEU A 332 -11.90 -38.45 -10.20
C LEU A 332 -10.98 -39.15 -9.19
N LEU A 333 -9.76 -38.64 -8.95
CA LEU A 333 -8.80 -39.36 -8.09
C LEU A 333 -9.01 -39.13 -6.58
N CYS A 334 -9.48 -37.97 -6.15
CA CYS A 334 -9.66 -37.70 -4.72
C CYS A 334 -10.75 -38.55 -4.06
N LEU A 335 -11.86 -38.82 -4.76
CA LEU A 335 -12.93 -39.70 -4.27
C LEU A 335 -12.48 -41.17 -4.11
N LEU A 336 -11.57 -41.63 -4.96
CA LEU A 336 -11.01 -42.99 -4.88
C LEU A 336 -10.03 -43.13 -3.71
N VAL A 337 -9.20 -42.13 -3.45
CA VAL A 337 -8.20 -42.19 -2.37
C VAL A 337 -8.85 -42.06 -0.98
N TRP A 338 -9.96 -41.32 -0.85
CA TRP A 338 -10.67 -41.22 0.43
C TRP A 338 -11.43 -42.50 0.80
N SER A 339 -12.05 -43.18 -0.18
CA SER A 339 -12.74 -44.46 0.04
C SER A 339 -11.80 -45.63 0.40
N LEU A 340 -10.50 -45.52 0.14
CA LEU A 340 -9.51 -46.57 0.42
C LEU A 340 -8.78 -46.39 1.77
N LYS A 341 -9.02 -45.29 2.50
CA LYS A 341 -8.27 -44.95 3.74
C LYS A 341 -9.10 -44.92 5.02
N VAL A 342 -10.38 -45.30 4.99
CA VAL A 342 -11.18 -45.51 6.20
C VAL A 342 -11.22 -47.01 6.51
N PRO A 343 -10.44 -47.52 7.49
CA PRO A 343 -10.73 -48.84 8.02
C PRO A 343 -12.05 -48.74 8.79
N LEU A 344 -13.02 -49.56 8.43
CA LEU A 344 -14.22 -49.77 9.24
C LEU A 344 -13.79 -50.17 10.66
N LEU A 345 -13.91 -49.23 11.59
CA LEU A 345 -14.04 -49.51 13.02
C LEU A 345 -15.51 -49.28 13.35
N MET A 346 -16.28 -50.37 13.37
CA MET A 346 -17.56 -50.45 14.08
C MET A 346 -17.37 -51.44 15.24
N PRO A 347 -17.86 -51.14 16.47
CA PRO A 347 -18.15 -52.18 17.46
C PRO A 347 -19.36 -53.05 17.05
#